data_AF-A0A7L6N2Z1-F1
#
_entry.id   AF-A0A7L6N2Z1-F1
#
_cell.length_a   1.000
_cell.length_b   1.000
_cell.length_c   1.000
_cell.angle_alpha   90.00
_cell.angle_beta   90.00
_cell.angle_gamma   90.00
#
_symmetry.space_group_name_H-M   'P 1'
#
loop_
_entity.id
_entity.type
_entity.pdbx_description
1 polymer ?
#
loop_
_entity_poly.entity_id
_entity_poly.type
_entity_poly.pdbx_seq_one_letter_code
_entity_poly.pdbx_strand_id
1 'polypeptide(L)'
;MNKYFTLWKSLKEEVGKELIFEALLASIFYSLLVFFPAVLMMIQVISMYYHRLNFLVMVLGLVVILISMLQLWLWKKSLFLNHNGITTDVRKLFRIQFVIHAVLILIIALLFVFVFIPIMQI
;
A
#
# COMPACT_ATOMS: atom_id res chain seq x y z
N MET A 1 20.46 7.62 2.09
CA MET A 1 19.15 8.23 1.83
C MET A 1 19.02 8.96 0.47
N ASN A 2 20.07 9.60 -0.07
CA ASN A 2 19.98 10.35 -1.35
C ASN A 2 19.52 9.57 -2.59
N LYS A 3 19.77 8.25 -2.66
CA LYS A 3 19.43 7.44 -3.86
C LYS A 3 17.92 7.32 -4.12
N TYR A 4 17.09 7.35 -3.09
CA TYR A 4 15.63 7.27 -3.26
C TYR A 4 15.05 8.57 -3.83
N PHE A 5 15.44 9.71 -3.24
CA PHE A 5 15.00 11.03 -3.71
C PHE A 5 15.50 11.35 -5.12
N THR A 6 16.71 10.92 -5.47
CA THR A 6 17.26 11.09 -6.83
C THR A 6 16.53 10.25 -7.87
N LEU A 7 16.13 9.00 -7.53
CA LEU A 7 15.27 8.18 -8.39
C LEU A 7 13.88 8.80 -8.58
N TRP A 8 13.31 9.40 -7.54
CA TRP A 8 12.05 10.14 -7.66
C TRP A 8 12.16 11.39 -8.51
N LYS A 9 13.26 12.14 -8.35
CA LYS A 9 13.52 13.35 -9.13
C LYS A 9 13.68 13.02 -10.61
N SER A 10 14.49 12.01 -10.94
CA SER A 10 14.68 11.54 -12.32
C SER A 10 13.39 11.03 -12.95
N LEU A 11 12.62 10.17 -12.26
CA LEU A 11 11.33 9.70 -12.76
C LEU A 11 10.37 10.85 -13.07
N LYS A 12 10.35 11.87 -12.21
CA LYS A 12 9.51 13.04 -12.35
C LYS A 12 9.95 13.97 -13.48
N GLU A 13 11.25 14.03 -13.76
CA GLU A 13 11.81 14.75 -14.92
C GLU A 13 11.52 14.00 -16.23
N GLU A 14 11.58 12.66 -16.23
CA GLU A 14 11.31 11.83 -17.41
C GLU A 14 9.82 11.79 -17.79
N VAL A 15 8.94 11.54 -16.81
CA VAL A 15 7.52 11.23 -17.06
C VAL A 15 6.61 12.44 -16.82
N GLY A 16 7.05 13.42 -16.03
CA GLY A 16 6.21 14.52 -15.58
C GLY A 16 5.29 14.12 -14.40
N LYS A 17 4.93 15.11 -13.57
CA LYS A 17 4.14 14.88 -12.34
C LYS A 17 2.72 14.41 -12.61
N GLU A 18 2.11 14.89 -13.69
CA GLU A 18 0.71 14.63 -14.02
C GLU A 18 0.48 13.15 -14.32
N LEU A 19 1.28 12.58 -15.24
CA LEU A 19 1.22 11.16 -15.58
C LEU A 19 1.52 10.24 -14.39
N ILE A 20 2.44 10.64 -13.51
CA ILE A 20 2.72 9.90 -12.26
C ILE A 20 1.47 9.86 -11.37
N PHE A 21 0.76 10.98 -11.25
CA PHE A 21 -0.44 11.09 -10.44
C PHE A 21 -1.63 10.34 -11.06
N GLU A 22 -1.82 10.41 -12.37
CA GLU A 22 -2.82 9.62 -13.09
C GLU A 22 -2.58 8.12 -12.92
N ALA A 23 -1.33 7.66 -13.10
CA ALA A 23 -0.97 6.27 -12.90
C ALA A 23 -1.18 5.83 -11.43
N LEU A 24 -0.94 6.73 -10.48
CA LEU A 24 -1.24 6.48 -9.06
C LEU A 24 -2.74 6.32 -8.84
N LEU A 25 -3.56 7.26 -9.30
CA LEU A 25 -5.02 7.19 -9.15
C LEU A 25 -5.61 5.94 -9.81
N ALA A 26 -5.18 5.61 -11.02
CA ALA A 26 -5.58 4.39 -11.71
C ALA A 26 -5.22 3.16 -10.86
N SER A 27 -4.00 3.09 -10.33
CA SER A 27 -3.58 1.97 -9.49
C SER A 27 -4.41 1.83 -8.21
N ILE A 28 -4.77 2.95 -7.57
CA ILE A 28 -5.60 2.96 -6.36
C ILE A 28 -7.01 2.48 -6.71
N PHE A 29 -7.60 3.01 -7.78
CA PHE A 29 -8.94 2.64 -8.21
C PHE A 29 -9.04 1.14 -8.52
N TYR A 30 -8.10 0.61 -9.30
CA TYR A 30 -8.07 -0.82 -9.62
C TYR A 30 -7.80 -1.69 -8.38
N SER A 31 -6.91 -1.26 -7.48
CA SER A 31 -6.65 -1.99 -6.24
C SER A 31 -7.90 -2.03 -5.35
N LEU A 32 -8.59 -0.90 -5.18
CA LEU A 32 -9.83 -0.84 -4.42
C LEU A 32 -10.91 -1.70 -5.04
N LEU A 33 -11.08 -1.68 -6.36
CA LEU A 33 -12.07 -2.52 -7.05
C LEU A 33 -11.84 -4.01 -6.77
N VAL A 34 -10.58 -4.45 -6.82
CA VAL A 34 -10.20 -5.86 -6.55
C VAL A 34 -10.42 -6.21 -5.08
N PHE A 35 -10.14 -5.29 -4.16
CA PHE A 35 -10.17 -5.57 -2.72
C PHE A 35 -11.47 -5.17 -2.01
N PHE A 36 -12.37 -4.46 -2.66
CA PHE A 36 -13.65 -4.06 -2.09
C PHE A 36 -14.43 -5.24 -1.51
N PRO A 37 -14.55 -6.41 -2.19
CA PRO A 37 -15.20 -7.58 -1.61
C PRO A 37 -14.49 -8.08 -0.34
N ALA A 38 -13.16 -8.06 -0.32
CA ALA A 38 -12.38 -8.50 0.84
C ALA A 38 -12.59 -7.59 2.05
N VAL A 39 -12.67 -6.27 1.85
CA VAL A 39 -12.96 -5.30 2.91
C VAL A 39 -14.35 -5.53 3.51
N LEU A 40 -15.37 -5.72 2.66
CA LEU A 40 -16.73 -6.00 3.13
C LEU A 40 -16.82 -7.29 3.95
N MET A 41 -16.16 -8.36 3.48
CA MET A 41 -16.08 -9.62 4.23
C MET A 41 -15.38 -9.41 5.58
N MET A 42 -14.28 -8.66 5.61
CA MET A 42 -13.54 -8.40 6.86
C MET A 42 -14.36 -7.59 7.87
N ILE A 43 -15.13 -6.58 7.44
CA ILE A 43 -16.02 -5.82 8.32
C ILE A 43 -17.04 -6.75 8.99
N GLN A 44 -17.64 -7.66 8.21
CA GLN A 44 -18.55 -8.68 8.72
C GLN A 44 -17.86 -9.60 9.76
N VAL A 45 -16.67 -10.14 9.42
CA VAL A 45 -15.91 -11.00 10.32
C VAL A 45 -15.55 -10.26 11.63
N ILE A 46 -15.14 -8.99 11.56
CA ILE A 46 -14.81 -8.20 12.75
C ILE A 46 -16.04 -8.01 13.65
N SER A 47 -17.22 -7.77 13.07
CA SER A 47 -18.46 -7.62 13.83
C SER A 47 -18.88 -8.91 14.55
N MET A 48 -18.60 -10.08 13.97
CA MET A 48 -18.93 -11.38 14.57
C MET A 48 -17.91 -11.85 15.62
N TYR A 49 -16.63 -11.49 15.49
CA TYR A 49 -15.54 -12.04 16.31
C TYR A 49 -14.81 -11.00 17.16
N TYR A 50 -15.56 -10.16 17.87
CA TYR A 50 -15.02 -9.09 18.74
C TYR A 50 -14.06 -9.60 19.83
N HIS A 51 -14.16 -10.86 20.26
CA HIS A 51 -13.23 -11.43 21.26
C HIS A 51 -11.86 -11.81 20.68
N ARG A 52 -11.65 -11.74 19.36
CA ARG A 52 -10.40 -12.10 18.68
C ARG A 52 -9.75 -10.89 17.97
N LEU A 53 -10.00 -9.67 18.46
CA LEU A 53 -9.50 -8.42 17.87
C LEU A 53 -8.00 -8.42 17.56
N ASN A 54 -7.14 -8.96 18.44
CA ASN A 54 -5.70 -9.03 18.19
C ASN A 54 -5.37 -9.85 16.93
N PHE A 55 -6.02 -11.00 16.77
CA PHE A 55 -5.85 -11.85 15.58
C PHE A 55 -6.36 -11.13 14.32
N LEU A 56 -7.52 -10.46 14.43
CA LEU A 56 -8.11 -9.71 13.33
C LEU A 56 -7.22 -8.56 12.86
N VAL A 57 -6.60 -7.82 13.78
CA VAL A 57 -5.65 -6.74 13.44
C VAL A 57 -4.43 -7.31 12.71
N MET A 58 -3.91 -8.46 13.13
CA MET A 58 -2.79 -9.10 12.43
C MET A 58 -3.17 -9.53 11.01
N VAL A 59 -4.35 -10.14 10.84
CA VAL A 59 -4.87 -10.52 9.51
C VAL A 59 -5.11 -9.28 8.64
N LEU A 60 -5.70 -8.22 9.19
CA LEU A 60 -5.87 -6.95 8.48
C LEU A 60 -4.53 -6.35 8.05
N GLY A 61 -3.53 -6.34 8.93
CA GLY A 61 -2.19 -5.88 8.59
C GLY A 61 -1.60 -6.63 7.40
N LEU A 62 -1.74 -7.96 7.38
CA LEU A 62 -1.31 -8.79 6.24
C LEU A 62 -2.07 -8.45 4.96
N VAL A 63 -3.40 -8.30 5.03
CA VAL A 63 -4.24 -7.91 3.88
C VAL A 63 -3.80 -6.55 3.33
N VAL A 64 -3.57 -5.55 4.18
CA VAL A 64 -3.13 -4.22 3.75
C VAL A 64 -1.73 -4.26 3.11
N ILE A 65 -0.83 -5.13 3.57
CA ILE A 65 0.46 -5.37 2.92
C ILE A 65 0.26 -5.95 1.51
N LEU A 66 -0.62 -6.95 1.36
CA LEU A 66 -0.94 -7.55 0.05
C LEU A 66 -1.57 -6.53 -0.90
N ILE A 67 -2.47 -5.68 -0.39
CA ILE A 67 -3.06 -4.55 -1.15
C ILE A 67 -1.95 -3.61 -1.62
N SER A 68 -1.03 -3.26 -0.74
CA SER A 68 0.08 -2.36 -1.04
C SER A 68 1.02 -2.96 -2.10
N MET A 69 1.28 -4.27 -2.05
CA MET A 69 2.03 -4.98 -3.10
C MET A 69 1.32 -4.89 -4.45
N LEU A 70 0.01 -5.16 -4.49
CA LEU A 70 -0.77 -5.10 -5.72
C LEU A 70 -0.82 -3.67 -6.27
N GLN A 71 -1.06 -2.67 -5.42
CA GLN A 71 -1.12 -1.27 -5.80
C GLN A 71 0.19 -0.80 -6.41
N LEU A 72 1.33 -1.11 -5.79
CA LEU A 72 2.64 -0.76 -6.31
C LEU A 72 2.94 -1.48 -7.64
N TRP A 73 2.51 -2.73 -7.77
CA TRP A 73 2.65 -3.47 -9.03
C TRP A 73 1.80 -2.84 -10.16
N LEU A 74 0.54 -2.51 -9.88
CA LEU A 74 -0.37 -1.86 -10.82
C LEU A 74 0.11 -0.46 -11.19
N TRP A 75 0.61 0.32 -10.23
CA TRP A 75 1.13 1.66 -10.48
C TRP A 75 2.36 1.62 -11.38
N LYS A 76 3.31 0.71 -11.09
CA LYS A 76 4.44 0.48 -11.98
C LYS A 76 3.95 0.12 -13.38
N LYS A 77 3.00 -0.82 -13.50
CA LYS A 77 2.47 -1.25 -14.80
C LYS A 77 1.79 -0.10 -15.55
N SER A 78 1.01 0.73 -14.86
CA SER A 78 0.36 1.90 -15.45
C SER A 78 1.35 2.93 -15.96
N LEU A 79 2.48 3.15 -15.25
CA LEU A 79 3.54 4.04 -15.73
C LEU A 79 4.16 3.54 -17.05
N PHE A 80 4.46 2.24 -17.14
CA PHE A 80 5.00 1.66 -18.37
C PHE A 80 4.01 1.63 -19.53
N LEU A 81 2.70 1.56 -19.26
CA LEU A 81 1.67 1.61 -20.30
C LEU A 81 1.45 3.04 -20.83
N ASN A 82 1.58 4.05 -19.97
CA ASN A 82 1.36 5.45 -20.35
C ASN A 82 2.60 6.12 -20.94
N HIS A 83 3.81 5.60 -20.69
CA HIS A 83 5.05 6.16 -21.21
C HIS A 83 6.06 5.07 -21.60
N ASN A 84 6.25 4.88 -22.92
CA ASN A 84 7.27 4.00 -23.47
C ASN A 84 8.60 4.75 -23.51
N GLY A 85 9.55 4.41 -22.64
CA GLY A 85 10.88 5.02 -22.64
C GLY A 85 11.48 5.34 -21.27
N ILE A 86 10.86 4.89 -20.17
CA ILE A 86 11.38 5.13 -18.82
C ILE A 86 12.75 4.48 -18.66
N THR A 87 13.80 5.29 -18.50
CA THR A 87 15.18 4.84 -18.29
C THR A 87 15.52 4.71 -16.81
N THR A 88 14.77 5.40 -15.95
CA THR A 88 14.93 5.32 -14.50
C THR A 88 14.67 3.90 -13.96
N ASP A 89 15.42 3.47 -12.95
CA ASP A 89 15.20 2.17 -12.27
C ASP A 89 13.95 2.20 -11.36
N VAL A 90 12.79 2.14 -12.00
CA VAL A 90 11.47 2.11 -11.36
C VAL A 90 11.33 0.91 -10.43
N ARG A 91 11.95 -0.23 -10.77
CA ARG A 91 11.84 -1.45 -9.94
C ARG A 91 12.44 -1.22 -8.56
N LYS A 92 13.61 -0.59 -8.49
CA LYS A 92 14.26 -0.26 -7.22
C LYS A 92 13.50 0.78 -6.42
N LEU A 93 12.99 1.82 -7.08
CA LEU A 93 12.17 2.85 -6.44
C LEU A 93 10.93 2.25 -5.75
N PHE A 94 10.18 1.43 -6.47
CA PHE A 94 8.97 0.79 -5.95
C PHE A 94 9.27 -0.25 -4.85
N ARG A 95 10.42 -0.94 -4.91
CA ARG A 95 10.83 -1.86 -3.84
C ARG A 95 11.13 -1.13 -2.53
N ILE A 96 11.83 0.00 -2.60
CA ILE A 96 12.08 0.85 -1.43
C ILE A 96 10.76 1.39 -0.88
N GLN A 97 9.88 1.87 -1.76
CA GLN A 97 8.56 2.38 -1.38
C GLN A 97 7.69 1.30 -0.72
N PHE A 98 7.76 0.06 -1.19
CA PHE A 98 7.10 -1.07 -0.55
C PHE A 98 7.61 -1.32 0.88
N VAL A 99 8.93 -1.36 1.07
CA VAL A 99 9.52 -1.57 2.41
C VAL A 99 9.08 -0.47 3.37
N ILE A 100 9.09 0.79 2.94
CA ILE A 100 8.64 1.93 3.75
C ILE A 100 7.16 1.74 4.16
N HIS A 101 6.29 1.42 3.20
CA HIS A 101 4.88 1.19 3.49
C HIS A 101 4.65 0.00 4.42
N ALA A 102 5.34 -1.13 4.19
CA ALA A 102 5.20 -2.33 5.01
C ALA A 102 5.62 -2.07 6.47
N VAL A 103 6.70 -1.32 6.69
CA VAL A 103 7.13 -0.92 8.03
C VAL A 103 6.10 -0.01 8.70
N LEU A 104 5.54 0.96 7.98
CA LEU A 104 4.49 1.84 8.52
C LEU A 104 3.23 1.05 8.90
N ILE A 105 2.77 0.15 8.04
CA ILE A 105 1.61 -0.72 8.31
C ILE A 105 1.86 -1.59 9.54
N LEU A 106 3.07 -2.16 9.67
CA LEU A 106 3.44 -2.95 10.83
C LEU A 106 3.39 -2.13 12.12
N ILE A 107 3.97 -0.92 12.12
CA ILE A 107 3.93 -0.03 13.30
C ILE A 107 2.49 0.28 13.70
N ILE A 108 1.62 0.60 12.74
CA ILE A 108 0.20 0.87 13.00
C ILE A 108 -0.48 -0.38 13.57
N ALA A 109 -0.27 -1.56 12.98
CA ALA A 109 -0.85 -2.81 13.49
C ALA A 109 -0.40 -3.10 14.93
N LEU A 110 0.88 -2.90 15.25
CA LEU A 110 1.41 -3.08 16.60
C LEU A 110 0.80 -2.06 17.59
N LEU A 111 0.60 -0.80 17.20
CA LEU A 111 -0.09 0.19 18.02
C LEU A 111 -1.53 -0.25 18.34
N PHE A 112 -2.25 -0.83 17.37
CA PHE A 112 -3.58 -1.38 17.62
C PHE A 112 -3.57 -2.55 18.61
N VAL A 113 -2.64 -3.49 18.44
CA VAL A 113 -2.54 -4.66 19.32
C VAL A 113 -2.14 -4.29 20.75
N PHE A 114 -1.16 -3.40 20.92
CA PHE A 114 -0.57 -3.11 22.23
C PHE A 114 -1.15 -1.91 22.95
N VAL A 115 -1.80 -0.98 22.25
CA VAL A 115 -2.31 0.26 22.85
C VAL A 115 -3.83 0.31 22.74
N PHE A 116 -4.38 0.30 21.53
CA PHE A 116 -5.81 0.56 21.35
C PHE A 116 -6.70 -0.58 21.84
N ILE A 117 -6.38 -1.84 21.53
CA ILE A 117 -7.20 -2.98 21.97
C ILE A 117 -7.24 -3.11 23.49
N PRO A 118 -6.11 -3.05 24.23
CA PRO A 118 -6.16 -3.05 25.69
C PRO A 118 -7.00 -1.92 26.27
N ILE A 119 -6.90 -0.69 25.74
CA ILE A 119 -7.72 0.45 26.18
C ILE A 119 -9.22 0.18 25.98
N MET A 120 -9.61 -0.43 24.86
CA MET A 120 -11.02 -0.76 24.58
C MET A 120 -11.58 -1.91 25.42
N GLN A 121 -10.73 -2.66 26.12
CA GLN A 121 -11.11 -3.81 26.95
C GLN A 121 -11.14 -3.49 28.46
N ILE A 122 -10.77 -2.26 28.83
CA ILE A 122 -10.89 -1.69 30.19
C ILE A 122 -12.29 -1.09 30.36
#